data_AF-A0A958Q2R0-F1
#
_entry.id   AF-A0A958Q2R0-F1
#
_cell.length_a   1.000
_cell.length_b   1.000
_cell.length_c   1.000
_cell.angle_alpha   90.00
_cell.angle_beta   90.00
_cell.angle_gamma   90.00
#
_symmetry.space_group_name_H-M   'P 1'
#
loop_
_entity.id
_entity.type
_entity.pdbx_description
1 polymer ?
#
loop_
_entity_poly.entity_id
_entity_poly.type
_entity_poly.pdbx_seq_one_letter_code
_entity_poly.pdbx_strand_id
1 'polypeptide(L)'
;MQIFTVDDHDFPELLELFQNARVIGRFTDNGKVQFVRANKRLVMVSHGVTPESIAVRPVRTKDEALSVARALLAGEAVRGNSILDE
;
A
#
# COMPACT_ATOMS: atom_id res chain seq x y z
N MET A 1 6.99 8.07 2.30
CA MET A 1 5.66 7.63 2.77
C MET A 1 5.58 7.91 4.25
N GLN A 2 4.42 8.33 4.73
CA GLN A 2 4.16 8.43 6.17
C GLN A 2 3.62 7.07 6.65
N ILE A 3 3.98 6.64 7.85
CA ILE A 3 3.51 5.38 8.42
C ILE A 3 2.58 5.73 9.58
N PHE A 4 1.40 5.09 9.60
CA PHE A 4 0.46 5.14 10.70
C PHE A 4 0.39 3.75 11.37
N THR A 5 0.23 3.70 12.68
CA THR A 5 0.09 2.46 13.47
C THR A 5 -1.24 2.45 14.22
N VAL A 6 -1.60 1.31 14.80
CA VAL A 6 -2.81 1.14 15.63
C VAL A 6 -2.95 2.15 16.77
N ASP A 7 -1.85 2.78 17.20
CA ASP A 7 -1.85 3.78 18.27
C ASP A 7 -2.21 5.19 17.77
N ASP A 8 -2.17 5.42 16.45
CA ASP A 8 -2.55 6.70 15.86
C ASP A 8 -4.06 6.89 15.84
N HIS A 9 -4.51 8.09 16.23
CA HIS A 9 -5.92 8.46 16.26
C HIS A 9 -6.65 8.21 14.91
N ASP A 10 -5.95 8.45 13.79
CA ASP A 10 -6.53 8.36 12.44
C ASP A 10 -6.44 6.94 11.85
N PHE A 11 -5.84 5.99 12.57
CA PHE A 11 -5.63 4.62 12.07
C PHE A 11 -6.93 3.87 11.74
N PRO A 12 -8.00 3.93 12.55
CA PRO A 12 -9.25 3.22 12.25
C PRO A 12 -9.85 3.62 10.90
N GLU A 13 -9.84 4.91 10.56
CA GLU A 13 -10.33 5.41 9.27
C GLU A 13 -9.43 4.95 8.12
N LEU A 14 -8.10 4.99 8.31
CA LEU A 14 -7.15 4.51 7.31
C LEU A 14 -7.27 3.00 7.07
N LEU A 15 -7.56 2.21 8.10
CA LEU A 15 -7.79 0.78 7.99
C LEU A 15 -9.03 0.48 7.15
N GLU A 16 -10.13 1.19 7.37
CA GLU A 16 -11.34 1.06 6.55
C GLU A 16 -11.06 1.44 5.08
N LEU A 17 -10.34 2.54 4.85
CA LEU A 17 -9.93 2.95 3.50
C LEU A 17 -9.04 1.91 2.84
N PHE A 18 -8.11 1.30 3.58
CA PHE A 18 -7.22 0.26 3.08
C PHE A 18 -8.00 -0.99 2.67
N GLN A 19 -8.92 -1.47 3.52
CA GLN A 19 -9.73 -2.65 3.25
C GLN A 19 -10.62 -2.48 2.00
N ASN A 20 -11.15 -1.28 1.79
CA ASN A 20 -11.98 -0.93 0.64
C ASN A 20 -11.21 -0.51 -0.62
N ALA A 21 -9.91 -0.23 -0.51
CA ALA A 21 -9.10 0.20 -1.65
C ALA A 21 -8.80 -0.94 -2.61
N ARG A 22 -8.66 -0.59 -3.90
CA ARG A 22 -8.31 -1.54 -4.95
C ARG A 22 -6.88 -2.03 -4.74
N VAL A 23 -6.69 -3.35 -4.78
CA VAL A 23 -5.35 -3.95 -4.85
C VAL A 23 -4.77 -3.70 -6.23
N ILE A 24 -3.54 -3.17 -6.26
CA ILE A 24 -2.80 -2.90 -7.49
C ILE A 24 -1.76 -3.99 -7.74
N GLY A 25 -1.17 -4.52 -6.67
CA GLY A 25 -0.23 -5.62 -6.72
C GLY A 25 0.26 -5.97 -5.33
N ARG A 26 1.09 -7.00 -5.24
CA ARG A 26 1.63 -7.51 -3.98
C ARG A 26 3.11 -7.83 -4.16
N PHE A 27 3.88 -7.79 -3.09
CA PHE A 27 5.27 -8.23 -3.10
C PHE A 27 5.65 -8.88 -1.78
N THR A 28 6.64 -9.76 -1.81
CA THR A 28 7.18 -10.35 -0.58
C THR A 28 8.35 -9.52 -0.09
N ASP A 29 8.31 -9.08 1.16
CA ASP A 29 9.43 -8.44 1.85
C ASP A 29 9.60 -9.08 3.22
N ASN A 30 10.82 -9.49 3.56
CA ASN A 30 11.15 -10.16 4.81
C ASN A 30 10.25 -11.37 5.14
N GLY A 31 9.89 -12.16 4.11
CA GLY A 31 9.01 -13.33 4.25
C GLY A 31 7.53 -12.99 4.50
N LYS A 32 7.14 -11.71 4.46
CA LYS A 32 5.76 -11.25 4.61
C LYS A 32 5.24 -10.70 3.28
N VAL A 33 3.98 -10.98 2.97
CA VAL A 33 3.31 -10.42 1.79
C VAL A 33 2.83 -9.00 2.12
N GLN A 34 3.36 -8.04 1.38
CA GLN A 34 2.96 -6.64 1.35
C GLN A 34 1.95 -6.42 0.23
N PHE A 35 0.85 -5.75 0.55
CA PHE A 35 -0.19 -5.36 -0.38
C PHE A 35 -0.01 -3.90 -0.75
N VAL A 36 0.02 -3.60 -2.04
CA VAL A 36 -0.03 -2.24 -2.56
C VAL A 36 -1.45 -1.97 -3.02
N ARG A 37 -2.15 -1.09 -2.28
CA ARG A 37 -3.52 -0.69 -2.57
C ARG A 37 -3.57 0.78 -2.95
N ALA A 38 -4.52 1.15 -3.79
CA ALA A 38 -4.70 2.54 -4.20
C ALA A 38 -6.19 2.91 -4.30
N ASN A 39 -6.49 4.16 -3.95
CA ASN A 39 -7.77 4.79 -4.21
C ASN A 39 -7.55 6.15 -4.91
N LYS A 40 -8.60 6.96 -5.05
CA LYS A 40 -8.52 8.25 -5.78
C LYS A 40 -7.60 9.30 -5.13
N ARG A 41 -7.21 9.11 -3.87
CA ARG A 41 -6.48 10.09 -3.06
C ARG A 41 -5.25 9.54 -2.36
N LEU A 42 -5.11 8.23 -2.22
CA LEU A 42 -4.06 7.58 -1.46
C LEU A 42 -3.50 6.37 -2.20
N VAL A 43 -2.18 6.17 -2.08
CA VAL A 43 -1.51 4.88 -2.23
C VAL A 43 -1.14 4.39 -0.84
N MET A 44 -1.47 3.14 -0.54
CA MET A 44 -1.29 2.53 0.76
C MET A 44 -0.57 1.21 0.62
N VAL A 45 0.38 0.95 1.52
CA VAL A 45 1.14 -0.29 1.58
C VAL A 45 1.06 -0.86 2.98
N SER A 46 0.72 -2.14 3.08
CA SER A 46 0.77 -2.84 4.36
C SER A 46 0.83 -4.35 4.22
N HIS A 47 1.18 -5.03 5.30
CA HIS A 47 1.25 -6.47 5.41
C HIS A 47 -0.09 -7.05 5.89
N GLY A 48 -0.57 -8.09 5.20
CA GLY A 48 -1.79 -8.80 5.59
C GLY A 48 -3.10 -8.03 5.34
N VAL A 49 -4.21 -8.62 5.81
CA VAL A 49 -5.58 -8.08 5.64
C VAL A 49 -6.01 -7.18 6.81
N THR A 50 -5.51 -7.49 8.01
CA THR A 50 -5.67 -6.70 9.24
C THR A 50 -4.30 -6.19 9.68
N PRO A 51 -3.80 -5.13 9.04
CA PRO A 51 -2.48 -4.60 9.33
C PRO A 51 -2.42 -3.88 10.68
N GLU A 52 -1.25 -3.93 11.31
CA GLU A 52 -0.94 -3.13 12.51
C GLU A 52 -0.32 -1.77 12.16
N SER A 53 0.13 -1.60 10.92
CA SER A 53 0.68 -0.35 10.41
C SER A 53 0.35 -0.17 8.94
N ILE A 54 0.07 1.06 8.49
CA ILE A 54 -0.24 1.35 7.08
C ILE A 54 0.66 2.50 6.64
N ALA A 55 1.45 2.24 5.60
CA ALA A 55 2.27 3.25 5.00
C ALA A 55 1.50 3.95 3.88
N VAL A 56 1.30 5.26 4.00
CA VAL A 56 0.40 6.06 3.17
C VAL A 56 1.19 7.10 2.37
N ARG A 57 0.74 7.32 1.13
CA ARG A 57 1.18 8.42 0.26
C ARG A 57 -0.04 9.11 -0.36
N PRO A 58 -0.25 10.41 -0.11
CA PRO A 58 -1.30 11.16 -0.77
C PRO A 58 -0.98 11.36 -2.25
N VAL A 59 -2.03 11.37 -3.07
CA VAL A 59 -2.02 11.60 -4.52
C VAL A 59 -3.22 12.46 -4.90
N ARG A 60 -3.14 13.14 -6.04
CA ARG A 60 -4.16 14.11 -6.49
C ARG A 60 -5.18 13.49 -7.42
N THR A 61 -4.79 12.45 -8.16
CA THR A 61 -5.66 11.78 -9.14
C THR A 61 -5.55 10.26 -9.07
N LYS A 62 -6.55 9.59 -9.63
CA LYS A 62 -6.55 8.12 -9.77
C LYS A 62 -5.37 7.63 -10.64
N ASP A 63 -5.04 8.34 -11.71
CA ASP A 63 -3.95 7.95 -12.61
C ASP A 63 -2.59 8.13 -11.95
N GLU A 64 -2.42 9.19 -11.16
CA GLU A 64 -1.25 9.37 -10.30
C GLU A 64 -1.15 8.22 -9.27
N ALA A 65 -2.25 7.83 -8.63
CA ALA A 65 -2.29 6.70 -7.71
C ALA A 65 -1.77 5.40 -8.35
N LEU A 66 -2.24 5.11 -9.57
CA LEU A 66 -1.81 3.94 -10.33
C LEU A 66 -0.34 4.02 -10.74
N SER A 67 0.11 5.17 -11.22
CA SER A 67 1.51 5.39 -11.60
C SER A 67 2.46 5.21 -10.42
N VAL A 68 2.11 5.80 -9.26
CA VAL A 68 2.89 5.70 -8.02
C VAL A 68 2.92 4.27 -7.50
N ALA A 69 1.78 3.57 -7.49
CA ALA A 69 1.72 2.17 -7.05
C ALA A 69 2.57 1.25 -7.93
N ARG A 70 2.52 1.42 -9.26
CA ARG A 70 3.36 0.66 -10.21
C ARG A 70 4.85 0.98 -10.03
N ALA A 71 5.20 2.25 -9.84
CA ALA A 71 6.58 2.64 -9.58
C ALA A 71 7.13 2.04 -8.27
N LEU A 72 6.27 1.92 -7.25
CA LEU A 72 6.62 1.26 -6.00
C LEU A 72 6.91 -0.22 -6.23
N LEU A 73 6.00 -0.95 -6.89
CA LEU A 73 6.19 -2.36 -7.22
C LEU A 73 7.46 -2.59 -8.07
N ALA A 74 7.72 -1.73 -9.07
CA ALA A 74 8.94 -1.80 -9.87
C ALA A 74 10.20 -1.56 -9.02
N GLY A 75 10.15 -0.61 -8.09
CA GLY A 75 11.24 -0.36 -7.14
C GLY A 75 11.54 -1.56 -6.25
N GLU A 76 10.50 -2.27 -5.79
CA GLU A 76 10.65 -3.48 -5.00
C GLU A 76 11.17 -4.66 -5.84
N ALA A 77 10.75 -4.79 -7.10
CA ALA A 77 11.31 -5.77 -8.03
C ALA A 77 12.83 -5.59 -8.21
N VAL A 78 13.28 -4.34 -8.35
CA VAL A 78 14.71 -4.00 -8.46
C VAL A 78 15.49 -4.34 -7.19
N ARG A 79 14.83 -4.31 -6.01
CA ARG A 79 15.42 -4.72 -4.73
C ARG A 79 15.49 -6.24 -4.55
N GLY A 80 15.02 -7.02 -5.52
CA GLY A 80 15.02 -8.48 -5.49
C GLY A 80 13.74 -9.10 -4.93
N ASN A 81 12.70 -8.30 -4.68
CA ASN A 81 11.43 -8.81 -4.18
C ASN A 81 10.59 -9.42 -5.31
N SER A 82 9.93 -10.54 -5.02
CA SER A 82 9.01 -11.18 -5.98
C SER A 82 7.70 -10.41 -6.02
N ILE A 83 7.36 -9.87 -7.19
CA ILE A 83 6.08 -9.18 -7.43
C ILE A 83 5.03 -10.19 -7.87
N LEU A 84 3.85 -10.11 -7.25
CA LEU A 84 2.66 -10.88 -7.58
C LEU A 84 1.62 -9.88 -8.07
N ASP A 85 1.46 -9.80 -9.40
CA ASP A 85 0.42 -8.98 -10.04
C ASP A 85 -0.95 -9.67 -9.92
N GLU A 86 -2.02 -8.86 -9.85
CA GLU A 86 -3.43 -9.31 -9.92
C GLU A 86 -4.00 -9.24 -11.33
#